data_AF-A0A852SQA6-F1
#
_entry.id   AF-A0A852SQA6-F1
#
_cell.length_a   1.000
_cell.length_b   1.000
_cell.length_c   1.000
_cell.angle_alpha   90.00
_cell.angle_beta   90.00
_cell.angle_gamma   90.00
#
_symmetry.space_group_name_H-M   'P 1'
#
loop_
_entity.id
_entity.type
_entity.pdbx_description
1 polymer ?
#
loop_
_entity_poly.entity_id
_entity_poly.type
_entity_poly.pdbx_seq_one_letter_code
_entity_poly.pdbx_strand_id
1 'polypeptide(L)'
;MIVLDTNVLSEPLRRRPSPVVIDWLASLREPAAISAVTVAELLRGARLLPEGRRRDELVAGIEATVRAFRHDVLPFDERSARAYAELNEHRSRAGRPLSVEDGMIAATCLTFGATLATRNVLDFEGLGIDVVDPWMG
;
A
#
# COMPACT_ATOMS: atom_id res chain seq x y z
N MET A 1 3.65 12.21 -6.04
CA MET A 1 2.49 11.30 -5.97
C MET A 1 2.74 10.39 -4.80
N ILE A 2 1.71 10.11 -4.02
CA ILE A 2 1.81 9.26 -2.83
C ILE A 2 1.06 7.96 -3.08
N VAL A 3 1.72 6.82 -2.85
CA VAL A 3 1.08 5.50 -2.86
C VAL A 3 0.66 5.17 -1.44
N LEU A 4 -0.64 4.91 -1.24
CA LEU A 4 -1.18 4.50 0.05
C LEU A 4 -0.99 3.00 0.22
N ASP A 5 -0.26 2.61 1.26
CA ASP A 5 -0.15 1.22 1.67
C ASP A 5 -1.48 0.70 2.27
N THR A 6 -1.63 -0.61 2.37
CA THR A 6 -2.81 -1.30 2.87
C THR A 6 -3.20 -0.83 4.26
N ASN A 7 -2.22 -0.56 5.14
CA ASN A 7 -2.50 -0.08 6.49
C ASN A 7 -3.05 1.35 6.53
N VAL A 8 -2.60 2.25 5.64
CA VAL A 8 -3.13 3.62 5.53
C VAL A 8 -4.51 3.60 4.90
N LEU A 9 -4.67 2.86 3.80
CA LEU A 9 -5.90 2.80 3.03
C LEU A 9 -7.06 2.17 3.83
N SER A 10 -6.76 1.20 4.70
CA SER A 10 -7.76 0.53 5.53
C SER A 10 -8.09 1.26 6.84
N GLU A 11 -7.29 2.26 7.23
CA GLU A 11 -7.49 2.97 8.50
C GLU A 11 -8.88 3.61 8.64
N PRO A 12 -9.44 4.32 7.62
CA PRO A 12 -10.80 4.87 7.69
C PRO A 12 -11.91 3.83 7.88
N LEU A 13 -11.64 2.57 7.55
CA LEU A 13 -12.61 1.47 7.66
C LEU A 13 -12.59 0.81 9.04
N ARG A 14 -11.66 1.20 9.93
CA ARG A 14 -11.58 0.64 11.28
C ARG A 14 -12.71 1.16 12.16
N ARG A 15 -13.09 0.36 13.17
CA ARG A 15 -14.09 0.78 14.19
C ARG A 15 -13.69 2.04 14.97
N ARG A 16 -12.39 2.26 15.12
CA ARG A 16 -11.78 3.41 15.80
C ARG A 16 -10.58 3.86 14.96
N PRO A 17 -10.80 4.68 13.91
CA PRO A 17 -9.71 5.19 13.09
C PRO A 17 -8.86 6.19 13.88
N SER A 18 -7.57 6.26 13.57
CA SER A 18 -6.66 7.29 14.07
C SER A 18 -7.02 8.66 13.48
N PRO A 19 -7.41 9.66 14.30
CA PRO A 19 -7.76 10.99 13.80
C PRO A 19 -6.63 11.63 13.00
N VAL A 20 -5.38 11.45 13.44
CA VAL A 20 -4.19 12.01 12.77
C VAL A 20 -4.06 11.51 11.33
N VAL A 21 -4.38 10.24 11.07
CA VAL A 21 -4.32 9.67 9.72
C VAL A 21 -5.47 10.18 8.86
N ILE A 22 -6.66 10.34 9.44
CA ILE A 22 -7.82 10.91 8.74
C ILE A 22 -7.54 12.37 8.33
N ASP A 23 -6.99 13.15 9.25
CA ASP A 23 -6.62 14.54 9.00
C ASP A 23 -5.49 14.63 7.97
N TRP A 24 -4.49 13.75 8.05
CA TRP A 24 -3.41 13.65 7.07
C TRP A 24 -3.96 13.33 5.66
N LEU A 25 -4.82 12.30 5.54
CA LEU A 25 -5.48 11.95 4.28
C LEU A 25 -6.29 13.12 3.71
N ALA A 26 -7.01 13.86 4.56
CA ALA A 26 -7.78 15.03 4.16
C ALA A 26 -6.91 16.23 3.75
N SER A 27 -5.67 16.28 4.25
CA SER A 27 -4.71 17.36 3.96
C SER A 27 -3.86 17.12 2.71
N LEU A 28 -3.92 15.92 2.11
CA LEU A 28 -3.12 15.56 0.95
C LEU A 28 -3.35 16.53 -0.21
N ARG A 29 -2.26 17.15 -0.67
CA ARG A 29 -2.23 18.02 -1.85
C ARG A 29 -1.72 17.31 -3.10
N GLU A 30 -0.92 16.28 -2.91
CA GLU A 30 -0.42 15.44 -3.98
C GLU A 30 -1.48 14.41 -4.41
N PRO A 31 -1.48 13.99 -5.69
CA PRO A 31 -2.29 12.86 -6.12
C PRO A 31 -1.96 11.61 -5.30
N ALA A 32 -3.01 10.93 -4.84
CA ALA A 32 -2.91 9.66 -4.14
C ALA A 32 -3.19 8.50 -5.11
N ALA A 33 -2.41 7.45 -4.99
CA ALA A 33 -2.50 6.22 -5.76
C ALA A 33 -2.49 5.00 -4.83
N ILE A 34 -2.84 3.83 -5.36
CA ILE A 34 -2.74 2.54 -4.66
C ILE A 34 -2.04 1.52 -5.55
N SER A 35 -1.35 0.55 -4.98
CA SER A 35 -0.77 -0.56 -5.76
C SER A 35 -1.83 -1.62 -6.06
N ALA A 36 -1.75 -2.25 -7.24
CA ALA A 36 -2.51 -3.46 -7.53
C ALA A 36 -2.25 -4.59 -6.49
N VAL A 37 -1.08 -4.58 -5.85
CA VAL A 37 -0.74 -5.50 -4.74
C VAL A 37 -1.59 -5.21 -3.52
N THR A 38 -1.72 -3.94 -3.12
CA THR A 38 -2.62 -3.50 -2.03
C THR A 38 -4.08 -3.89 -2.31
N VAL A 39 -4.53 -3.79 -3.56
CA VAL A 39 -5.87 -4.27 -3.95
C VAL A 39 -6.02 -5.77 -3.72
N ALA A 40 -5.01 -6.57 -4.11
CA ALA A 40 -5.00 -8.00 -3.89
C ALA A 40 -5.01 -8.36 -2.39
N GLU A 41 -4.24 -7.66 -1.57
CA GLU A 41 -4.20 -7.86 -0.11
C GLU A 41 -5.56 -7.58 0.54
N LEU A 42 -6.19 -6.46 0.21
CA LEU A 42 -7.51 -6.11 0.72
C LEU A 42 -8.56 -7.16 0.35
N LEU A 43 -8.61 -7.54 -0.93
CA LEU A 43 -9.56 -8.55 -1.41
C LEU A 43 -9.30 -9.91 -0.77
N ARG A 44 -8.03 -10.34 -0.66
CA ARG A 44 -7.66 -11.58 0.02
C ARG A 44 -8.13 -11.56 1.47
N GLY A 45 -7.86 -10.49 2.21
CA GLY A 45 -8.28 -10.33 3.60
C GLY A 45 -9.80 -10.44 3.77
N ALA A 46 -10.57 -9.82 2.86
CA ALA A 46 -12.03 -9.93 2.88
C ALA A 46 -12.53 -11.34 2.55
N ARG A 47 -11.89 -12.03 1.59
CA ARG A 47 -12.28 -13.39 1.16
C ARG A 47 -11.94 -14.47 2.18
N LEU A 48 -11.03 -14.22 3.11
CA LEU A 48 -10.74 -15.12 4.23
C LEU A 48 -11.83 -15.11 5.32
N LEU A 49 -12.76 -14.15 5.31
CA LEU A 49 -13.91 -14.15 6.21
C LEU A 49 -14.93 -15.24 5.81
N PRO A 50 -15.65 -15.84 6.77
CA PRO A 50 -16.77 -16.72 6.47
C PRO A 50 -17.79 -16.06 5.55
N GLU A 51 -18.47 -16.87 4.73
CA GLU A 51 -19.52 -16.37 3.85
C GLU A 51 -20.65 -15.72 4.65
N GLY A 52 -21.18 -14.62 4.12
CA GLY A 52 -22.28 -13.88 4.73
C GLY A 52 -22.09 -12.38 4.69
N ARG A 53 -23.08 -11.68 5.26
CA ARG A 53 -23.26 -10.23 5.16
C ARG A 53 -21.98 -9.41 5.41
N ARG A 54 -21.19 -9.78 6.43
CA ARG A 54 -19.96 -9.05 6.78
C ARG A 54 -18.90 -9.12 5.67
N ARG A 55 -18.72 -10.28 5.04
CA ARG A 55 -17.79 -10.46 3.91
C ARG A 55 -18.27 -9.63 2.72
N ASP A 56 -19.56 -9.71 2.41
CA ASP A 56 -20.14 -9.02 1.25
C ASP A 56 -20.06 -7.50 1.39
N GLU A 57 -20.37 -6.96 2.57
CA GLU A 57 -20.23 -5.54 2.89
C GLU A 57 -18.77 -5.06 2.77
N LEU A 58 -17.81 -5.85 3.27
CA LEU A 58 -16.39 -5.50 3.17
C LEU A 58 -15.88 -5.53 1.72
N VAL A 59 -16.23 -6.57 0.95
CA VAL A 59 -15.87 -6.66 -0.48
C VAL A 59 -16.48 -5.48 -1.25
N ALA A 60 -17.75 -5.16 -1.02
CA ALA A 60 -18.39 -4.02 -1.67
C ALA A 60 -17.71 -2.69 -1.33
N GLY A 61 -17.28 -2.51 -0.07
CA GLY A 61 -16.50 -1.35 0.36
C GLY A 61 -15.16 -1.24 -0.34
N ILE A 62 -14.39 -2.35 -0.41
CA ILE A 62 -13.11 -2.40 -1.12
C ILE A 62 -13.30 -2.06 -2.60
N GLU A 63 -14.28 -2.66 -3.26
CA GLU A 63 -14.60 -2.40 -4.67
C GLU A 63 -14.98 -0.93 -4.93
N ALA A 64 -15.68 -0.29 -3.98
CA ALA A 64 -15.99 1.12 -4.05
C ALA A 64 -14.72 1.99 -3.93
N THR A 65 -13.82 1.65 -3.00
CA THR A 65 -12.51 2.30 -2.86
C THR A 65 -11.68 2.14 -4.13
N VAL A 66 -11.55 0.93 -4.67
CA VAL A 66 -10.80 0.67 -5.92
C VAL A 66 -11.36 1.47 -7.08
N ARG A 67 -12.69 1.58 -7.20
CA ARG A 67 -13.33 2.44 -8.22
C ARG A 67 -12.99 3.92 -8.05
N ALA A 68 -12.84 4.40 -6.81
CA ALA A 68 -12.41 5.78 -6.56
C ALA A 68 -10.99 6.03 -7.05
N PHE A 69 -10.10 5.03 -6.93
CA PHE A 69 -8.72 5.06 -7.42
C PHE A 69 -8.53 4.48 -8.83
N ARG A 70 -9.60 4.25 -9.62
CA ARG A 70 -9.52 3.43 -10.84
C ARG A 70 -8.45 3.85 -11.87
N HIS A 71 -8.08 5.13 -11.90
CA HIS A 71 -7.06 5.68 -12.80
C HIS A 71 -5.68 5.77 -12.15
N ASP A 72 -5.61 5.51 -10.84
CA ASP A 72 -4.45 5.66 -9.97
C ASP A 72 -4.14 4.32 -9.25
N VAL A 73 -4.58 3.19 -9.82
CA VAL A 73 -4.12 1.85 -9.43
C VAL A 73 -2.86 1.53 -10.21
N LEU A 74 -1.71 1.55 -9.54
CA LEU A 74 -0.41 1.29 -10.16
C LEU A 74 -0.22 -0.22 -10.37
N PRO A 75 0.08 -0.68 -11.61
CA PRO A 75 0.35 -2.08 -11.87
C PRO A 75 1.73 -2.49 -11.39
N PHE A 76 1.87 -3.75 -11.00
CA PHE A 76 3.18 -4.39 -10.93
C PHE A 76 3.55 -4.89 -12.34
N ASP A 77 4.18 -4.01 -13.11
CA ASP A 77 4.57 -4.25 -14.51
C ASP A 77 6.00 -4.84 -14.64
N GLU A 78 6.46 -5.06 -15.87
CA GLU A 78 7.81 -5.59 -16.13
C GLU A 78 8.92 -4.74 -15.49
N ARG A 79 8.79 -3.41 -15.51
CA ARG A 79 9.78 -2.50 -14.92
C ARG A 79 9.81 -2.66 -13.39
N SER A 80 8.64 -2.74 -12.78
CA SER A 80 8.47 -3.02 -11.35
C SER A 80 9.05 -4.39 -10.98
N ALA A 81 8.89 -5.40 -11.83
CA ALA A 81 9.46 -6.73 -11.61
C ALA A 81 11.00 -6.75 -11.65
N ARG A 82 11.62 -5.96 -12.53
CA ARG A 82 13.08 -5.80 -12.57
C ARG A 82 13.60 -5.10 -11.32
N ALA A 83 12.98 -3.98 -10.95
CA ALA A 83 13.30 -3.27 -9.71
C ALA A 83 13.12 -4.16 -8.46
N TYR A 84 12.07 -4.98 -8.42
CA TYR A 84 11.82 -5.94 -7.35
C TYR A 84 12.99 -6.92 -7.16
N ALA A 85 13.53 -7.45 -8.25
CA ALA A 85 14.64 -8.41 -8.19
C ALA A 85 15.90 -7.75 -7.59
N GLU A 86 16.22 -6.53 -8.01
CA GLU A 86 17.36 -5.76 -7.51
C GLU A 86 17.20 -5.42 -6.02
N LEU A 87 16.02 -4.95 -5.60
CA LEU A 87 15.72 -4.65 -4.20
C LEU A 87 15.84 -5.89 -3.32
N ASN A 88 15.30 -7.03 -3.76
CA ASN A 88 15.36 -8.28 -3.02
C ASN A 88 16.77 -8.85 -2.91
N GLU A 89 17.58 -8.77 -3.97
CA GLU A 89 18.99 -9.17 -3.92
C GLU A 89 19.73 -8.32 -2.87
N HIS A 90 19.59 -7.00 -2.95
CA HIS A 90 20.23 -6.07 -2.03
C HIS A 90 19.85 -6.35 -0.57
N ARG A 91 18.55 -6.47 -0.28
CA ARG A 91 18.04 -6.73 1.08
C ARG A 91 18.42 -8.11 1.62
N SER A 92 18.41 -9.12 0.77
CA SER A 92 18.85 -10.48 1.15
C SER A 92 20.33 -10.49 1.53
N ARG A 93 21.18 -9.81 0.74
CA ARG A 93 22.62 -9.68 1.03
C ARG A 93 22.89 -8.89 2.31
N ALA A 94 22.00 -7.95 2.65
CA ALA A 94 22.04 -7.20 3.90
C ALA A 94 21.45 -7.96 5.12
N GLY A 95 20.96 -9.19 4.95
CA GLY A 95 20.37 -9.99 6.04
C GLY A 95 19.01 -9.48 6.53
N ARG A 96 18.32 -8.64 5.73
CA ARG A 96 17.00 -8.04 6.04
C ARG A 96 16.03 -8.28 4.89
N PRO A 97 15.69 -9.55 4.56
CA PRO A 97 14.83 -9.87 3.41
C PRO A 97 13.47 -9.16 3.52
N LEU A 98 12.93 -8.74 2.39
CA LEU A 98 11.58 -8.17 2.29
C LEU A 98 10.55 -9.30 2.21
N SER A 99 9.32 -9.01 2.64
CA SER A 99 8.18 -9.81 2.18
C SER A 99 8.02 -9.64 0.66
N VAL A 100 7.35 -10.60 0.01
CA VAL A 100 7.10 -10.51 -1.44
C VAL A 100 6.23 -9.29 -1.72
N GLU A 101 5.19 -9.08 -0.93
CA GLU A 101 4.22 -7.99 -1.06
C GLU A 101 4.89 -6.62 -0.86
N ASP A 102 5.66 -6.43 0.22
CA ASP A 102 6.38 -5.18 0.48
C ASP A 102 7.43 -4.91 -0.61
N GLY A 103 8.13 -5.95 -1.07
CA GLY A 103 9.07 -5.83 -2.17
C GLY A 103 8.39 -5.36 -3.45
N MET A 104 7.22 -5.91 -3.78
CA MET A 104 6.48 -5.51 -4.98
C MET A 104 5.95 -4.08 -4.86
N ILE A 105 5.47 -3.67 -3.68
CA ILE A 105 5.02 -2.29 -3.40
C ILE A 105 6.19 -1.32 -3.51
N ALA A 106 7.33 -1.62 -2.86
CA ALA A 106 8.53 -0.79 -2.91
C ALA A 106 9.03 -0.61 -4.35
N ALA A 107 9.11 -1.70 -5.11
CA ALA A 107 9.55 -1.68 -6.50
C ALA A 107 8.59 -0.88 -7.42
N THR A 108 7.29 -0.96 -7.16
CA THR A 108 6.28 -0.13 -7.84
C THR A 108 6.52 1.34 -7.49
N CYS A 109 6.67 1.70 -6.23
CA CYS A 109 6.94 3.08 -5.81
C CYS A 109 8.20 3.63 -6.48
N LEU A 110 9.28 2.84 -6.50
CA LEU A 110 10.54 3.22 -7.14
C LEU A 110 10.38 3.46 -8.64
N THR A 111 9.66 2.56 -9.34
CA THR A 111 9.45 2.63 -10.80
C THR A 111 8.60 3.85 -11.21
N PHE A 112 7.63 4.22 -10.38
CA PHE A 112 6.74 5.34 -10.63
C PHE A 112 7.20 6.66 -9.97
N GLY A 113 8.36 6.67 -9.30
CA GLY A 113 8.88 7.85 -8.60
C GLY A 113 7.93 8.37 -7.52
N ALA A 114 7.30 7.45 -6.79
CA ALA A 114 6.28 7.76 -5.81
C ALA A 114 6.78 7.59 -4.37
N THR A 115 6.24 8.41 -3.46
CA THR A 115 6.43 8.27 -2.02
C THR A 115 5.45 7.23 -1.47
N LEU A 116 5.92 6.30 -0.64
CA LEU A 116 5.07 5.33 0.04
C LEU A 116 4.54 5.91 1.35
N ALA A 117 3.23 5.93 1.55
CA ALA A 117 2.62 6.22 2.84
C ALA A 117 2.34 4.91 3.57
N THR A 118 3.03 4.66 4.68
CA THR A 118 2.90 3.42 5.47
C THR A 118 3.30 3.65 6.93
N ARG A 119 2.68 2.89 7.84
CA ARG A 119 3.12 2.80 9.23
C ARG A 119 4.40 1.97 9.40
N ASN A 120 4.76 1.15 8.42
CA ASN A 120 5.84 0.16 8.52
C ASN A 120 7.18 0.71 8.00
N VAL A 121 7.55 1.94 8.38
CA VAL A 121 8.70 2.67 7.80
C VAL A 121 10.01 1.84 7.78
N LEU A 122 10.29 1.13 8.87
CA LEU A 122 11.51 0.34 9.04
C LEU A 122 11.67 -0.77 7.98
N ASP A 123 10.55 -1.27 7.43
CA ASP A 123 10.59 -2.32 6.42
C ASP A 123 11.09 -1.79 5.08
N PHE A 124 10.98 -0.47 4.84
CA PHE A 124 11.32 0.19 3.59
C PHE A 124 12.61 1.03 3.63
N GLU A 125 13.25 1.16 4.79
CA GLU A 125 14.50 1.90 4.95
C GLU A 125 15.61 1.46 3.98
N GLY A 126 16.25 2.41 3.31
CA GLY A 126 17.38 2.12 2.42
C GLY A 126 16.99 1.41 1.10
N LEU A 127 15.71 1.37 0.74
CA LEU A 127 15.26 0.88 -0.58
C LEU A 127 15.29 1.94 -1.68
N GLY A 128 15.76 3.16 -1.38
CA GLY A 128 15.80 4.27 -2.34
C GLY A 128 14.43 4.85 -2.69
N ILE A 129 13.40 4.56 -1.89
CA ILE A 129 12.08 5.19 -1.98
C ILE A 129 11.89 6.16 -0.81
N ASP A 130 11.15 7.24 -1.06
CA ASP A 130 10.68 8.11 0.01
C ASP A 130 9.52 7.44 0.74
N VAL A 131 9.50 7.57 2.07
CA VAL A 131 8.48 6.99 2.94
C VAL A 131 7.95 8.05 3.89
N VAL A 132 6.63 8.12 4.03
CA VAL A 132 5.95 8.96 5.01
C VAL A 132 5.11 8.08 5.94
N ASP A 133 5.17 8.38 7.24
CA ASP A 133 4.30 7.76 8.25
C ASP A 133 3.18 8.73 8.64
N PRO A 134 1.93 8.49 8.19
CA PRO A 134 0.79 9.35 8.54
C PRO A 134 0.45 9.40 10.03
N TRP A 135 1.01 8.52 10.87
CA TRP A 135 0.78 8.54 12.32
C TRP A 135 1.70 9.50 13.06
N MET A 136 2.77 10.00 12.41
CA MET A 136 3.77 10.85 13.06
C MET A 136 3.42 12.35 13.05
N GLY A 137 2.37 12.77 12.31
CA GLY A 137 1.88 14.14 12.25
C GLY A 137 2.58 14.99 11.21
#